data_AF-A0A354M0V1-F1
#
_entry.id   AF-A0A354M0V1-F1
#
_cell.length_a   1.000
_cell.length_b   1.000
_cell.length_c   1.000
_cell.angle_alpha   90.00
_cell.angle_beta   90.00
_cell.angle_gamma   90.00
#
_symmetry.space_group_name_H-M   'P 1'
#
loop_
_entity.id
_entity.type
_entity.pdbx_description
1 polymer ?
#
loop_
_entity_poly.entity_id
_entity_poly.type
_entity_poly.pdbx_seq_one_letter_code
_entity_poly.pdbx_strand_id
1 'polypeptide(L)'
;MKNKWLYILFGLLIMFSSCIKDEAPNVEADIEDITIPDMTSVLNVKIDQNRVSVFLKEGMVDRTNIEPSFTLSPGATIAPVNTGKLDFTKPQKYIVTSEDKNWQK
;
A
#
# COMPACT_ATOMS: atom_id res chain seq x y z
N MET A 1 17.56 -11.56 57.28
CA MET A 1 16.80 -12.28 56.23
C MET A 1 15.62 -11.41 55.77
N LYS A 2 15.82 -10.37 54.94
CA LYS A 2 14.71 -9.41 54.63
C LYS A 2 14.55 -9.03 53.15
N ASN A 3 15.34 -9.59 52.24
CA ASN A 3 15.44 -9.06 50.87
C ASN A 3 15.32 -10.15 49.80
N LYS A 4 15.24 -11.43 50.19
CA LYS A 4 15.13 -12.56 49.25
C LYS A 4 13.80 -12.56 48.48
N TRP A 5 12.74 -11.98 49.05
CA TRP A 5 11.43 -11.91 48.41
C TRP A 5 11.37 -10.85 47.30
N LEU A 6 12.22 -9.82 47.36
CA LEU A 6 12.29 -8.74 46.37
C LEU A 6 12.86 -9.24 45.03
N TYR A 7 13.79 -10.19 45.06
CA TYR A 7 14.36 -10.81 43.85
C TYR A 7 13.37 -11.77 43.15
N ILE A 8 12.42 -12.34 43.89
CA ILE A 8 11.36 -13.20 43.33
C ILE A 8 10.35 -12.36 42.55
N LEU A 9 10.03 -11.14 43.04
CA LEU A 9 9.14 -10.22 42.32
C LEU A 9 9.79 -9.66 41.04
N PHE A 10 11.12 -9.45 41.04
CA PHE A 10 11.84 -8.92 39.88
C PHE A 10 12.01 -9.96 38.75
N GLY A 11 12.09 -11.25 39.07
CA GLY A 11 12.15 -12.33 38.07
C GLY A 11 10.83 -12.60 37.34
N LEU A 12 9.69 -12.31 37.98
CA LEU A 12 8.35 -12.54 37.38
C LEU A 12 7.99 -11.51 36.30
N LEU A 13 8.65 -10.34 36.30
CA LEU A 13 8.37 -9.26 35.35
C LEU A 13 8.97 -9.51 33.94
N ILE A 14 9.93 -10.42 33.81
CA ILE A 14 10.71 -10.64 32.58
C ILE A 14 10.01 -11.61 31.61
N MET A 15 8.96 -12.31 32.08
CA MET A 15 8.25 -13.36 31.30
C MET A 15 7.13 -12.81 30.41
N PHE A 16 6.92 -11.48 30.35
CA PHE A 16 6.01 -10.82 29.40
C PHE A 16 6.71 -10.29 28.15
N SER A 17 7.91 -10.80 27.84
CA SER A 17 8.51 -10.64 26.52
C SER A 17 7.70 -11.49 25.53
N SER A 18 6.52 -10.95 25.20
CA SER A 18 5.59 -11.45 24.22
C SER A 18 6.35 -11.87 22.98
N CYS A 19 6.09 -13.10 22.57
CA CYS A 19 6.43 -13.63 21.27
C CYS A 19 5.76 -12.72 20.22
N ILE A 20 6.46 -11.70 19.72
CA ILE A 20 6.10 -11.05 18.47
C ILE A 20 6.44 -12.10 17.41
N LYS A 21 5.45 -12.95 17.13
CA LYS A 21 5.51 -13.85 16.00
C LYS A 21 5.38 -12.98 14.77
N ASP A 22 6.28 -13.17 13.81
CA ASP A 22 6.18 -12.47 12.53
C ASP A 22 4.78 -12.71 11.95
N GLU A 23 4.16 -11.61 11.52
CA GLU A 23 2.86 -11.65 10.86
C GLU A 23 2.98 -12.49 9.59
N ALA A 24 1.92 -13.24 9.26
CA ALA A 24 1.92 -13.97 8.01
C ALA A 24 2.04 -12.98 6.83
N PRO A 25 2.71 -13.35 5.72
CA PRO A 25 2.78 -12.49 4.55
C PRO A 25 1.39 -12.05 4.11
N ASN A 26 1.27 -10.78 3.71
CA ASN A 26 -0.01 -10.21 3.34
C ASN A 26 -0.58 -10.89 2.09
N VAL A 27 -1.86 -11.20 2.14
CA VAL A 27 -2.62 -11.83 1.04
C VAL A 27 -3.34 -10.80 0.17
N GLU A 28 -3.41 -9.54 0.62
CA GLU A 28 -4.06 -8.47 -0.12
C GLU A 28 -3.22 -8.02 -1.32
N ALA A 29 -3.90 -7.70 -2.42
CA ALA A 29 -3.32 -7.26 -3.68
C ALA A 29 -4.12 -6.05 -4.20
N ASP A 30 -4.37 -5.07 -3.33
CA ASP A 30 -5.19 -3.91 -3.63
C ASP A 30 -4.36 -2.65 -3.88
N ILE A 31 -4.96 -1.70 -4.61
CA ILE A 31 -4.46 -0.33 -4.73
C ILE A 31 -5.21 0.48 -3.69
N GLU A 32 -4.48 1.01 -2.70
CA GLU A 32 -5.04 1.79 -1.61
C GLU A 32 -5.16 3.28 -1.97
N ASP A 33 -4.21 3.78 -2.77
CA ASP A 33 -4.21 5.17 -3.21
C ASP A 33 -3.50 5.36 -4.56
N ILE A 34 -3.80 6.47 -5.21
CA ILE A 34 -3.13 6.93 -6.42
C ILE A 34 -2.81 8.41 -6.31
N THR A 35 -1.56 8.76 -6.58
CA THR A 35 -1.10 10.16 -6.66
C THR A 35 -0.68 10.48 -8.07
N ILE A 36 -1.05 11.67 -8.54
CA ILE A 36 -0.63 12.23 -9.82
C ILE A 36 0.17 13.52 -9.52
N PRO A 37 1.26 13.84 -10.25
CA PRO A 37 2.10 15.01 -9.97
C PRO A 37 1.33 16.34 -9.89
N ASP A 38 0.27 16.50 -10.68
CA ASP A 38 -0.63 17.65 -10.60
C ASP A 38 -1.93 17.32 -9.86
N MET A 39 -1.84 17.26 -8.53
CA MET A 39 -3.01 17.03 -7.67
C MET A 39 -4.01 18.19 -7.69
N THR A 40 -3.61 19.41 -8.08
CA THR A 40 -4.51 20.58 -8.09
C THR A 40 -5.59 20.49 -9.17
N SER A 41 -5.31 19.72 -10.21
CA SER A 41 -6.24 19.44 -11.29
C SER A 41 -7.11 18.21 -11.06
N VAL A 42 -6.89 17.46 -9.96
CA VAL A 42 -7.71 16.30 -9.58
C VAL A 42 -8.97 16.77 -8.86
N LEU A 43 -10.13 16.43 -9.42
CA LEU A 43 -11.43 16.72 -8.83
C LEU A 43 -11.88 15.63 -7.85
N ASN A 44 -11.62 14.38 -8.21
CA ASN A 44 -12.03 13.22 -7.43
C ASN A 44 -11.21 11.97 -7.82
N VAL A 45 -11.04 11.07 -6.87
CA VAL A 45 -10.47 9.74 -7.08
C VAL A 45 -11.47 8.71 -6.58
N LYS A 46 -11.76 7.70 -7.40
CA LYS A 46 -12.56 6.53 -7.02
C LYS A 46 -11.74 5.27 -7.23
N ILE A 47 -11.56 4.51 -6.16
CA ILE A 47 -10.91 3.21 -6.19
C ILE A 47 -12.00 2.18 -5.92
N ASP A 48 -12.38 1.46 -6.97
CA ASP A 48 -13.24 0.28 -6.91
C ASP A 48 -12.36 -0.97 -6.80
N GLN A 49 -12.96 -2.15 -6.62
CA GLN A 49 -12.21 -3.41 -6.56
C GLN A 49 -11.25 -3.55 -7.75
N ASN A 50 -11.71 -3.52 -9.00
CA ASN A 50 -10.85 -3.80 -10.17
C ASN A 50 -10.59 -2.57 -11.04
N ARG A 51 -10.87 -1.36 -10.53
CA ARG A 51 -10.78 -0.15 -11.34
C ARG A 51 -10.49 1.07 -10.48
N VAL A 52 -9.46 1.80 -10.88
CA VAL A 52 -9.17 3.13 -10.36
C VAL A 52 -9.60 4.17 -11.39
N SER A 53 -10.40 5.14 -10.98
CA SER A 53 -10.89 6.24 -11.81
C SER A 53 -10.49 7.58 -11.20
N VAL A 54 -9.68 8.34 -11.93
CA VAL A 54 -9.29 9.71 -11.54
C VAL A 54 -10.03 10.70 -12.42
N PHE A 55 -10.77 11.61 -11.79
CA PHE A 55 -11.51 12.67 -12.45
C PHE A 55 -10.67 13.93 -12.44
N LEU A 56 -10.33 14.43 -13.62
CA LEU A 56 -9.49 15.61 -13.82
C LEU A 56 -10.33 16.79 -14.27
N LYS A 57 -9.88 18.00 -13.93
CA LYS A 57 -10.45 19.23 -14.47
C LYS A 57 -10.10 19.35 -15.95
N GLU A 58 -11.13 19.61 -16.75
CA GLU A 58 -11.00 19.68 -18.21
C GLU A 58 -9.98 20.75 -18.64
N GLY A 59 -9.09 20.38 -19.57
CA GLY A 59 -8.09 21.28 -20.15
C GLY A 59 -6.90 21.64 -19.25
N MET A 60 -6.83 21.14 -18.00
CA MET A 60 -5.73 21.47 -17.08
C MET A 60 -4.60 20.43 -17.07
N VAL A 61 -4.86 19.20 -17.52
CA VAL A 61 -3.89 18.10 -17.50
C VAL A 61 -3.72 17.50 -18.88
N ASP A 62 -2.47 17.36 -19.32
CA ASP A 62 -2.11 16.58 -20.49
C ASP A 62 -2.23 15.09 -20.18
N ARG A 63 -3.32 14.47 -20.65
CA ARG A 63 -3.61 13.05 -20.43
C ARG A 63 -2.64 12.13 -21.15
N THR A 64 -1.87 12.61 -22.12
CA THR A 64 -0.89 11.78 -22.85
C THR A 64 0.41 11.59 -22.07
N ASN A 65 0.57 12.30 -20.95
CA ASN A 65 1.86 12.51 -20.30
C ASN A 65 1.78 12.49 -18.77
N ILE A 66 1.13 11.47 -18.21
CA ILE A 66 0.93 11.34 -16.76
C ILE A 66 1.81 10.24 -16.19
N GLU A 67 2.48 10.53 -15.08
CA GLU A 67 3.27 9.57 -14.31
C GLU A 67 2.63 9.37 -12.94
N PRO A 68 1.73 8.38 -12.76
CA PRO A 68 1.10 8.15 -11.48
C PRO A 68 1.99 7.33 -10.54
N SER A 69 1.84 7.59 -9.25
CA SER A 69 2.35 6.75 -8.17
C SER A 69 1.19 6.02 -7.51
N PHE A 70 1.39 4.77 -7.12
CA PHE A 70 0.37 3.95 -6.48
C PHE A 70 0.83 3.57 -5.08
N THR A 71 -0.07 3.68 -4.11
CA THR A 71 0.07 3.04 -2.80
C THR A 71 -0.66 1.71 -2.87
N LEU A 72 0.02 0.62 -2.54
CA LEU A 72 -0.51 -0.73 -2.58
C LEU A 72 -0.65 -1.28 -1.16
N SER A 73 -1.41 -2.36 -1.01
CA SER A 73 -1.41 -3.16 0.21
C SER A 73 0.03 -3.49 0.66
N PRO A 74 0.31 -3.59 1.97
CA PRO A 74 1.65 -3.89 2.48
C PRO A 74 2.26 -5.13 1.79
N GLY A 75 3.49 -4.98 1.30
CA GLY A 75 4.25 -6.05 0.64
C GLY A 75 3.80 -6.41 -0.79
N ALA A 76 2.69 -5.84 -1.29
CA ALA A 76 2.23 -6.07 -2.65
C ALA A 76 3.11 -5.37 -3.69
N THR A 77 3.06 -5.87 -4.93
CA THR A 77 3.81 -5.33 -6.08
C THR A 77 2.88 -5.10 -7.26
N ILE A 78 3.22 -4.14 -8.14
CA ILE A 78 2.40 -3.78 -9.31
C ILE A 78 3.22 -3.87 -10.60
N ALA A 79 2.62 -4.40 -11.66
CA ALA A 79 3.21 -4.53 -12.99
C ALA A 79 2.23 -4.09 -14.10
N PRO A 80 2.68 -3.41 -15.17
CA PRO A 80 4.04 -2.94 -15.38
C PRO A 80 4.40 -1.85 -14.35
N VAL A 81 5.65 -1.86 -13.89
CA VAL A 81 6.16 -0.76 -13.07
C VAL A 81 6.15 0.49 -13.95
N ASN A 82 5.61 1.59 -13.43
CA ASN A 82 5.65 2.87 -14.15
C ASN A 82 7.10 3.31 -14.29
N THR A 83 7.69 3.10 -15.47
CA THR A 83 9.05 3.54 -15.79
C THR A 83 9.07 4.91 -16.49
N GLY A 84 7.95 5.64 -16.49
CA GLY A 84 7.86 6.97 -17.10
C GLY A 84 6.42 7.46 -17.29
N LYS A 85 6.28 8.47 -18.14
CA LYS A 85 4.99 9.10 -18.45
C LYS A 85 4.19 8.24 -19.42
N LEU A 86 2.92 8.01 -19.10
CA LEU A 86 2.00 7.15 -19.82
C LEU A 86 0.81 7.94 -20.39
N ASP A 87 0.23 7.41 -21.45
CA ASP A 87 -0.94 7.96 -22.11
C ASP A 87 -2.24 7.39 -21.50
N PHE A 88 -2.96 8.22 -20.75
CA PHE A 88 -4.28 7.93 -20.16
C PHE A 88 -5.45 8.46 -20.99
N THR A 89 -5.26 8.74 -22.29
CA THR A 89 -6.38 8.89 -23.23
C THR A 89 -7.17 7.59 -23.35
N LYS A 90 -6.52 6.45 -23.11
CA LYS A 90 -7.12 5.11 -22.97
C LYS A 90 -6.85 4.53 -21.58
N PRO A 91 -7.71 3.63 -21.07
CA PRO A 91 -7.45 2.96 -19.81
C PRO A 91 -6.15 2.15 -19.85
N GLN A 92 -5.33 2.29 -18.82
CA GLN A 92 -4.13 1.49 -18.61
C GLN A 92 -4.46 0.30 -17.71
N LYS A 93 -3.86 -0.86 -17.98
CA LYS A 93 -4.06 -2.09 -17.19
C LYS A 93 -2.81 -2.39 -16.38
N TYR A 94 -3.03 -2.75 -15.13
CA TYR A 94 -1.99 -3.18 -14.20
C TYR A 94 -2.42 -4.50 -13.58
N ILE A 95 -1.42 -5.26 -13.11
CA ILE A 95 -1.58 -6.45 -12.30
C ILE A 95 -0.94 -6.14 -10.94
N VAL A 96 -1.71 -6.25 -9.87
CA VAL A 96 -1.20 -6.20 -8.50
C VAL A 96 -1.04 -7.62 -8.00
N THR A 97 0.11 -7.94 -7.43
CA THR A 97 0.44 -9.24 -6.84
C THR A 97 0.64 -9.06 -5.35
N SER A 98 -0.02 -9.90 -4.53
CA SER A 98 0.12 -9.91 -3.08
C SER A 98 1.54 -10.23 -2.62
N GLU A 99 1.87 -9.90 -1.38
CA GLU A 99 3.17 -10.22 -0.78
C GLU A 99 3.43 -11.73 -0.77
N ASP A 100 2.40 -12.53 -0.46
CA ASP A 100 2.46 -13.98 -0.45
C ASP A 100 2.53 -14.63 -1.85
N LYS A 101 2.33 -13.82 -2.91
CA LYS A 101 2.35 -14.20 -4.34
C LYS A 101 1.28 -15.22 -4.75
N ASN A 102 0.34 -15.55 -3.87
CA ASN A 102 -0.74 -16.49 -4.19
C ASN A 102 -1.95 -15.78 -4.80
N TRP A 103 -2.01 -14.45 -4.72
CA TRP A 103 -3.10 -13.64 -5.24
C TRP A 103 -2.61 -12.59 -6.23
N GLN A 104 -3.35 -12.45 -7.32
CA GLN A 104 -3.13 -11.44 -8.36
C GLN A 104 -4.46 -10.88 -8.82
N LYS A 105 -4.44 -9.60 -9.20
CA LYS A 105 -5.63 -8.84 -9.57
C LYS A 105 -5.35 -7.85 -10.69
#